data_AF-A0A7Y0DH43-F1
#
_entry.id   AF-A0A7Y0DH43-F1
#
_cell.length_a   1.000
_cell.length_b   1.000
_cell.length_c   1.000
_cell.angle_alpha   90.00
_cell.angle_beta   90.00
_cell.angle_gamma   90.00
#
_symmetry.space_group_name_H-M   'P 1'
#
loop_
_entity.id
_entity.type
_entity.pdbx_description
1 polymer ?
#
loop_
_entity_poly.entity_id
_entity_poly.type
_entity_poly.pdbx_seq_one_letter_code
_entity_poly.pdbx_strand_id
1 'polypeptide(L)'
;MTGFHGYVGLQSRGLIALPSELRRRMHLDEPGAQVEILERADGVIELRAALPVPADQAWFWTEHWQRREREVDELVARGEVAVHESTDDFLTHLDELDSAAAKS
;
A
#
# COMPACT_ATOMS: atom_id res chain seq x y z
N MET A 1 -5.97 -21.79 -0.18
CA MET A 1 -4.79 -21.07 -0.70
C MET A 1 -3.56 -21.86 -0.31
N THR A 2 -2.76 -22.29 -1.29
CA THR A 2 -1.63 -23.18 -1.05
C THR A 2 -0.41 -22.35 -0.64
N GLY A 3 0.11 -22.56 0.57
CA GLY A 3 1.37 -21.96 1.02
C GLY A 3 2.58 -22.69 0.41
N PHE A 4 3.75 -22.04 0.44
CA PHE A 4 5.00 -22.75 0.16
C PHE A 4 5.28 -23.72 1.32
N HIS A 5 5.53 -24.99 1.02
CA HIS A 5 5.99 -25.98 1.99
C HIS A 5 7.18 -26.73 1.38
N GLY A 6 8.31 -26.71 2.07
CA GLY A 6 9.54 -27.32 1.62
C GLY A 6 10.68 -27.00 2.57
N TYR A 7 11.83 -27.64 2.35
CA TYR A 7 13.03 -27.42 3.14
C TYR A 7 13.98 -26.46 2.42
N VAL A 8 14.60 -25.56 3.17
CA VAL A 8 15.69 -24.70 2.70
C VAL A 8 16.96 -25.02 3.49
N GLY A 9 18.11 -24.99 2.84
CA GLY A 9 19.39 -25.19 3.51
C GLY A 9 19.79 -23.94 4.31
N LEU A 10 20.20 -24.14 5.55
CA LEU A 10 20.85 -23.11 6.35
C LEU A 10 22.35 -23.10 6.02
N GLN A 11 22.83 -22.00 5.46
CA GLN A 11 24.25 -21.85 5.15
C GLN A 11 25.06 -21.56 6.42
N SER A 12 26.39 -21.69 6.34
CA SER A 12 27.32 -21.60 7.48
C SER A 12 27.28 -20.29 8.27
N ARG A 13 26.68 -19.22 7.72
CA ARG A 13 26.50 -17.92 8.37
C ARG A 13 25.06 -17.63 8.81
N GLY A 14 24.21 -18.65 8.87
CA GLY A 14 22.78 -18.47 9.19
C GLY A 14 21.95 -17.87 8.05
N LEU A 15 22.47 -17.89 6.82
CA LEU A 15 21.75 -17.40 5.65
C LEU A 15 20.79 -18.47 5.12
N ILE A 16 19.54 -18.08 4.88
CA ILE A 16 18.55 -18.86 4.14
C ILE A 16 18.21 -18.13 2.84
N ALA A 17 18.22 -18.86 1.73
CA ALA A 17 17.73 -18.33 0.47
C ALA A 17 16.23 -18.58 0.38
N LEU A 18 15.42 -17.52 0.38
CA LEU A 18 13.98 -17.64 0.18
C LEU A 18 13.69 -18.13 -1.25
N PRO A 19 12.86 -19.18 -1.41
CA PRO A 19 12.43 -19.68 -2.71
C PRO A 19 11.86 -18.55 -3.58
N SER A 20 12.17 -18.58 -4.88
CA SER A 20 11.80 -17.48 -5.78
C SER A 20 10.29 -17.28 -5.90
N GLU A 21 9.50 -18.36 -5.80
CA GLU A 21 8.04 -18.29 -5.77
C GLU A 21 7.52 -17.59 -4.50
N LEU A 22 8.13 -17.87 -3.35
CA LEU A 22 7.76 -17.21 -2.09
C LEU A 22 8.09 -15.72 -2.13
N ARG A 23 9.28 -15.35 -2.64
CA ARG A 23 9.68 -13.94 -2.77
C ARG A 23 8.74 -13.15 -3.68
N ARG A 24 8.45 -13.66 -4.89
CA ARG A 24 7.52 -13.01 -5.82
C ARG A 24 6.12 -12.84 -5.24
N ARG A 25 5.58 -13.89 -4.62
CA ARG A 25 4.23 -13.87 -4.05
C ARG A 25 4.09 -12.94 -2.84
N MET A 26 5.18 -12.71 -2.11
CA MET A 26 5.22 -11.85 -0.92
C MET A 26 5.88 -10.49 -1.18
N HIS A 27 6.12 -10.12 -2.45
CA HIS A 27 6.74 -8.85 -2.85
C HIS A 27 8.12 -8.59 -2.23
N LEU A 28 8.85 -9.66 -1.87
CA LEU A 28 10.17 -9.54 -1.24
C LEU A 28 11.32 -9.29 -2.23
N ASP A 29 11.01 -9.21 -3.52
CA ASP A 29 11.95 -8.82 -4.57
C ASP A 29 11.99 -7.30 -4.81
N GLU A 30 11.10 -6.56 -4.16
CA GLU A 30 11.01 -5.10 -4.28
C GLU A 30 12.12 -4.41 -3.46
N PRO A 31 12.66 -3.27 -3.94
CA PRO A 31 13.67 -2.52 -3.20
C PRO A 31 13.20 -2.16 -1.80
N GLY A 32 14.04 -2.47 -0.81
CA GLY A 32 13.76 -2.17 0.60
C GLY A 32 13.03 -3.29 1.33
N ALA A 33 12.46 -4.31 0.67
CA ALA A 33 11.72 -5.38 1.35
C ALA A 33 12.43 -5.93 2.60
N GLN A 34 11.70 -6.00 3.71
CA GLN A 34 12.18 -6.50 4.99
C GLN A 34 11.38 -7.74 5.41
N VAL A 35 11.96 -8.51 6.32
CA VAL A 35 11.30 -9.64 6.97
C VAL A 35 11.46 -9.47 8.47
N GLU A 36 10.35 -9.39 9.18
CA GLU A 36 10.33 -9.50 10.63
C GLU A 36 10.52 -10.96 11.03
N ILE A 37 11.38 -11.19 12.03
CA ILE A 37 11.66 -12.52 12.58
C ILE A 37 11.14 -12.55 14.01
N LEU A 38 10.22 -13.48 14.28
CA LEU A 38 9.63 -13.67 15.59
C LEU A 38 9.88 -15.11 16.06
N GLU A 39 10.38 -15.24 17.27
CA GLU A 39 10.39 -16.53 17.98
C GLU A 39 9.12 -16.63 18.82
N ARG A 40 8.28 -17.61 18.50
CA ARG A 40 7.07 -17.91 19.27
C ARG A 40 7.41 -18.83 20.44
N ALA A 41 6.58 -18.81 21.49
CA ALA A 41 6.78 -19.62 22.69
C ALA A 41 6.72 -21.15 22.43
N ASP A 42 6.11 -21.57 21.32
CA ASP A 42 6.06 -22.97 20.87
C ASP A 42 7.29 -23.38 20.03
N GLY A 43 8.31 -22.52 19.95
CA GLY A 43 9.55 -22.78 19.22
C GLY A 43 9.44 -22.56 17.71
N VAL A 44 8.31 -22.04 17.22
CA VAL A 44 8.15 -21.67 15.82
C VAL A 44 8.86 -20.35 15.55
N ILE A 45 9.76 -20.35 14.55
CA ILE A 45 10.30 -19.12 13.97
C ILE A 45 9.33 -18.66 12.87
N GLU A 46 8.66 -17.54 13.10
CA GLU A 46 7.74 -16.92 12.16
C GLU A 46 8.46 -15.80 11.40
N LEU A 47 8.33 -15.81 10.07
CA LEU A 47 8.86 -14.79 9.18
C LEU A 47 7.69 -14.00 8.59
N ARG A 48 7.61 -12.70 8.85
CA ARG A 48 6.56 -11.83 8.30
C ARG A 48 7.15 -10.86 7.29
N ALA A 49 6.61 -10.83 6.09
CA ALA A 49 7.00 -9.84 5.09
C ALA A 49 6.60 -8.44 5.59
N ALA A 50 7.56 -7.54 5.63
CA ALA A 50 7.36 -6.14 5.96
C ALA A 50 7.89 -5.31 4.77
N LEU A 51 6.98 -4.77 3.97
CA LEU A 51 7.35 -3.76 2.98
C LEU A 51 7.65 -2.47 3.75
N PRO A 52 8.89 -1.92 3.72
CA PRO A 52 9.13 -0.65 4.36
C PRO A 52 8.33 0.43 3.62
N VAL A 53 7.42 1.07 4.34
CA VAL A 53 6.91 2.36 3.89
C VAL A 53 7.96 3.39 4.28
N PRO A 54 8.51 4.17 3.34
CA PRO A 54 9.36 5.31 3.67
C PRO A 54 8.67 6.17 4.73
N ALA A 55 9.38 6.55 5.80
CA ALA A 55 8.77 7.21 6.96
C ALA A 55 8.06 8.52 6.59
N ASP A 56 8.56 9.21 5.56
CA ASP A 56 7.98 10.40 4.95
C ASP A 56 6.68 10.14 4.16
N GLN A 57 6.37 8.88 3.84
CA GLN A 57 5.14 8.44 3.16
C GLN A 57 4.24 7.59 4.06
N ALA A 58 4.60 7.39 5.34
CA ALA A 58 3.81 6.61 6.29
C ALA A 58 2.43 7.23 6.56
N TRP A 59 2.29 8.55 6.41
CA TRP A 59 1.03 9.27 6.60
C TRP A 59 -0.07 8.84 5.61
N PHE A 60 0.30 8.44 4.39
CA PHE A 60 -0.62 7.93 3.36
C PHE A 60 -1.31 6.64 3.81
N TRP A 61 -0.67 5.85 4.67
CA TRP A 61 -1.19 4.59 5.17
C TRP A 61 -1.95 4.71 6.48
N THR A 62 -2.20 5.92 6.97
CA THR A 62 -3.04 6.13 8.16
C THR A 62 -4.50 5.77 7.88
N GLU A 63 -5.21 5.23 8.89
CA GLU A 63 -6.65 4.90 8.75
C GLU A 63 -7.49 6.09 8.30
N HIS A 64 -7.10 7.31 8.68
CA HIS A 64 -7.76 8.54 8.26
C HIS A 64 -7.64 8.76 6.74
N TRP A 65 -6.43 8.63 6.20
CA TRP A 65 -6.16 8.84 4.78
C TRP A 65 -6.79 7.73 3.93
N GLN A 66 -6.61 6.46 4.32
CA GLN A 66 -7.21 5.31 3.63
C GLN A 66 -8.75 5.27 3.69
N ARG A 67 -9.36 5.94 4.68
CA ARG A 67 -10.82 6.11 4.72
C ARG A 67 -11.27 7.14 3.70
N ARG A 68 -10.57 8.27 3.61
CA ARG A 68 -10.87 9.29 2.59
C ARG A 68 -10.67 8.78 1.17
N GLU A 69 -9.63 7.99 0.94
CA GLU A 69 -9.41 7.36 -0.37
C GLU A 69 -10.59 6.47 -0.77
N ARG A 70 -11.10 5.65 0.17
CA ARG A 70 -12.30 4.82 -0.06
C ARG A 70 -13.56 5.66 -0.31
N GLU A 71 -13.73 6.76 0.42
CA GLU A 71 -14.85 7.69 0.20
C GLU A 71 -14.80 8.31 -1.21
N VAL A 72 -13.60 8.65 -1.70
CA VAL A 72 -13.39 9.16 -3.07
C VAL A 72 -13.62 8.07 -4.11
N ASP A 73 -13.10 6.85 -3.90
CA ASP A 73 -13.34 5.71 -4.79
C ASP A 73 -14.84 5.41 -4.92
N GLU A 74 -15.60 5.52 -3.82
CA GLU A 74 -17.04 5.38 -3.84
C GLU A 74 -17.74 6.50 -4.61
N LEU A 75 -17.27 7.74 -4.51
CA LEU A 75 -17.79 8.87 -5.31
C LEU A 75 -17.51 8.67 -6.80
N VAL A 76 -16.30 8.23 -7.15
CA VAL A 76 -15.92 7.87 -8.52
C VAL A 76 -16.81 6.73 -9.04
N ALA A 77 -17.01 5.68 -8.24
CA ALA A 77 -17.86 4.54 -8.62
C ALA A 77 -19.33 4.92 -8.80
N ARG A 78 -19.85 5.87 -8.02
CA ARG A 78 -21.19 6.44 -8.18
C ARG A 78 -21.31 7.44 -9.33
N GLY A 79 -20.20 7.77 -10.01
CA GLY A 79 -20.17 8.79 -11.05
C GLY A 79 -20.39 10.21 -10.52
N GLU A 80 -20.26 10.41 -9.21
CA GLU A 80 -20.35 11.71 -8.53
C GLU A 80 -19.01 12.46 -8.66
N VAL A 81 -18.49 12.50 -9.87
CA VAL A 81 -17.26 13.22 -10.24
C VAL A 81 -17.58 14.23 -11.32
N ALA A 82 -17.05 15.44 -11.17
CA ALA A 82 -17.13 16.45 -12.22
C ALA A 82 -16.07 16.13 -13.29
N VAL A 83 -16.51 15.81 -14.50
CA VAL A 83 -15.64 15.67 -15.67
C VAL A 83 -15.85 16.90 -16.54
N HIS A 84 -14.74 17.55 -16.91
CA HIS A 84 -14.75 18.72 -17.76
C HIS A 84 -14.18 18.35 -19.13
N GLU A 85 -14.82 18.81 -20.21
CA GLU A 85 -14.42 18.46 -21.58
C GLU A 85 -13.15 19.21 -22.03
N SER A 86 -12.82 20.31 -21.35
CA SER A 86 -11.60 21.09 -21.58
C SER A 86 -11.02 21.67 -20.29
N THR A 87 -9.75 22.08 -20.36
CA THR A 87 -9.08 22.79 -19.27
C THR A 87 -9.76 24.11 -18.94
N ASP A 88 -10.28 24.83 -19.94
CA ASP A 88 -10.95 26.11 -19.74
C ASP A 88 -12.29 25.93 -18.99
N ASP A 89 -13.01 24.84 -19.26
CA ASP A 89 -14.25 24.49 -18.54
C ASP A 89 -13.96 24.11 -17.08
N PHE A 90 -12.82 23.44 -16.82
CA PHE A 90 -12.38 23.14 -15.47
C PHE A 90 -12.01 24.41 -14.69
N LEU A 91 -11.25 25.32 -15.29
CA LEU A 91 -10.85 26.58 -14.67
C LEU A 91 -12.07 27.46 -14.37
N THR A 92 -13.03 27.54 -15.30
CA THR A 92 -14.28 28.28 -15.10
C THR A 92 -15.05 27.75 -13.89
N HIS A 93 -15.16 26.43 -13.76
CA HIS A 93 -15.84 25.79 -12.63
C HIS A 93 -15.14 26.06 -11.29
N LEU A 94 -13.80 26.10 -11.26
CA LEU A 94 -13.05 26.47 -10.06
C LEU A 94 -13.31 27.92 -9.63
N ASP A 95 -13.34 28.85 -10.58
CA ASP A 95 -13.62 30.28 -10.31
C ASP A 95 -15.05 30.48 -9.77
N GLU A 96 -16.02 29.68 -10.26
CA GLU A 96 -17.40 29.67 -9.77
C GLU A 96 -17.49 29.14 -8.33
N LEU A 97 -16.75 28.07 -8.00
CA LEU A 97 -16.68 27.52 -6.65
C LEU A 97 -16.05 28.51 -5.65
N ASP A 98 -14.97 29.18 -6.05
CA ASP A 98 -14.31 30.20 -5.22
C ASP A 98 -15.24 31.39 -4.96
N SER A 99 -15.93 31.85 -6.00
CA SER A 99 -16.94 32.91 -5.91
C SER A 99 -18.16 32.55 -5.05
N ALA A 100 -18.53 31.27 -4.99
CA ALA A 100 -19.62 30.77 -4.14
C ALA A 100 -19.19 30.62 -2.67
N ALA A 101 -17.95 30.17 -2.43
CA ALA A 101 -17.37 30.07 -1.09
C ALA A 101 -17.14 31.45 -0.46
N ALA A 102 -16.75 32.46 -1.25
CA ALA A 102 -16.59 33.84 -0.78
C ALA A 102 -17.91 34.57 -0.46
N LYS A 103 -19.06 34.01 -0.85
CA LYS A 103 -20.40 34.56 -0.61
C LYS A 103 -21.15 33.88 0.54
N SER A 104 -20.59 32.83 1.15
CA SER A 104 -21.11 32.16 2.36
C SER A 104 -20.36 32.62 3.61
#